data_AF-A0A7V8G8C6-F1
#
_entry.id   AF-A0A7V8G8C6-F1
#
_cell.length_a   1.000
_cell.length_b   1.000
_cell.length_c   1.000
_cell.angle_alpha   90.00
_cell.angle_beta   90.00
_cell.angle_gamma   90.00
#
_symmetry.space_group_name_H-M   'P 1'
#
loop_
_entity.id
_entity.type
_entity.pdbx_description
1 polymer ?
#
loop_
_entity_poly.entity_id
_entity_poly.type
_entity_poly.pdbx_seq_one_letter_code
_entity_poly.pdbx_strand_id
1 'polypeptide(L)'
;MGLHARAQEVLQAELEIPVVSLEDVYGGKLVAAMDRQHPRDLFDVMQLLAHGGITDGIRRAFVVYLASHNRPIDEVLFPPLRDVRQAFESNFVGMTTEPVELDALLAARDRMIATLQQGLDADERAFLLSLADAAPDWKRIDVAHLSAMPAIQWKLQNLVKLKAANPAKFEAQSKALAEKL
;
A
#
# COMPACT_ATOMS: atom_id res chain seq x y z
N MET A 1 19.32 8.83 7.35
CA MET A 1 18.62 8.66 8.65
C MET A 1 19.50 7.76 9.51
N GLY A 2 19.86 8.19 10.71
CA GLY A 2 20.73 7.42 11.61
C GLY A 2 20.00 6.29 12.33
N LEU A 3 20.73 5.51 13.13
CA LEU A 3 20.15 4.54 14.06
C LEU A 3 19.14 5.20 15.01
N HIS A 4 18.07 4.50 15.39
CA HIS A 4 17.13 4.96 16.41
C HIS A 4 17.86 5.17 17.75
N ALA A 5 17.46 6.17 18.56
CA ALA A 5 18.17 6.56 19.79
C ALA A 5 18.47 5.38 20.73
N ARG A 6 17.48 4.50 20.93
CA ARG A 6 17.65 3.27 21.72
C ARG A 6 18.69 2.30 21.15
N ALA A 7 18.81 2.21 19.82
CA ALA A 7 19.81 1.37 19.18
C ALA A 7 21.22 1.97 19.30
N GLN A 8 21.35 3.29 19.20
CA GLN A 8 22.63 3.98 19.44
C GLN A 8 23.11 3.76 20.88
N GLU A 9 22.20 3.86 21.86
CA GLU A 9 22.51 3.64 23.27
C GLU A 9 22.97 2.20 23.56
N VAL A 10 22.25 1.20 23.02
CA VAL A 10 22.56 -0.22 23.25
C VAL A 10 23.82 -0.67 22.51
N LEU A 11 24.01 -0.21 21.27
CA LEU A 11 25.10 -0.68 20.41
C LEU A 11 26.36 0.17 20.50
N GLN A 12 26.29 1.34 21.16
CA GLN A 12 27.37 2.33 21.26
C GLN A 12 27.99 2.66 19.89
N ALA A 13 27.17 2.71 18.85
CA ALA A 13 27.58 2.90 17.47
C ALA A 13 26.69 3.95 16.79
N GLU A 14 27.29 4.69 15.87
CA GLU A 14 26.61 5.61 14.96
C GLU A 14 26.89 5.22 13.52
N LEU A 15 25.85 5.26 12.67
CA LEU A 15 25.94 4.88 11.27
C LEU A 15 25.08 5.81 10.42
N GLU A 16 25.63 6.26 9.31
CA GLU A 16 24.89 6.94 8.24
C GLU A 16 24.87 6.06 6.99
N ILE A 17 23.65 5.72 6.54
CA ILE A 17 23.43 4.98 5.29
C ILE A 17 22.31 5.64 4.48
N PRO A 18 22.37 5.57 3.14
CA PRO A 18 21.23 5.89 2.30
C PRO A 18 20.06 4.99 2.66
N VAL A 19 18.92 5.59 2.98
CA VAL A 19 17.67 4.87 3.24
C VAL A 19 16.59 5.39 2.31
N VAL A 20 15.60 4.54 2.07
CA VAL A 20 14.41 4.88 1.31
C VAL A 20 13.64 6.00 2.03
N SER A 21 12.94 6.85 1.27
CA SER A 21 12.10 7.93 1.83
C SER A 21 11.01 7.36 2.75
N LEU A 22 10.51 8.17 3.67
CA LEU A 22 9.44 7.75 4.58
C LEU A 22 8.18 7.37 3.79
N GLU A 23 7.87 8.16 2.77
CA GLU A 23 6.76 8.00 1.84
C GLU A 23 6.84 6.68 1.11
N ASP A 24 8.00 6.32 0.57
CA ASP A 24 8.21 5.06 -0.14
C ASP A 24 8.14 3.84 0.78
N VAL A 25 8.74 3.94 1.98
CA VAL A 25 8.68 2.87 2.98
C VAL A 25 7.22 2.56 3.33
N TYR A 26 6.44 3.58 3.67
CA TYR A 26 5.06 3.36 4.08
C TYR A 26 4.12 3.11 2.90
N GLY A 27 4.36 3.69 1.72
CA GLY A 27 3.59 3.39 0.52
C GLY A 27 3.60 1.90 0.19
N GLY A 28 4.79 1.28 0.20
CA GLY A 28 4.93 -0.16 0.00
C GLY A 28 4.32 -0.99 1.13
N LYS A 29 4.54 -0.60 2.40
CA LYS A 29 3.97 -1.31 3.56
C LYS A 29 2.44 -1.28 3.58
N LEU A 30 1.82 -0.16 3.21
CA LEU A 30 0.36 -0.03 3.13
C LEU A 30 -0.22 -0.96 2.06
N VAL A 31 0.39 -1.05 0.87
CA VAL A 31 -0.05 -2.01 -0.17
C VAL A 31 0.07 -3.45 0.33
N ALA A 32 1.20 -3.79 0.97
CA ALA A 32 1.40 -5.09 1.59
C ALA A 32 0.35 -5.42 2.66
N ALA A 33 0.04 -4.46 3.54
CA ALA A 33 -0.96 -4.59 4.59
C ALA A 33 -2.37 -4.76 4.02
N MET A 34 -2.74 -3.99 2.98
CA MET A 34 -4.03 -4.11 2.31
C MET A 34 -4.20 -5.47 1.62
N ASP A 35 -3.15 -5.97 0.97
CA ASP A 35 -3.21 -7.24 0.22
C ASP A 35 -3.16 -8.47 1.13
N ARG A 36 -2.20 -8.50 2.07
CA ARG A 36 -1.89 -9.71 2.86
C ARG A 36 -2.52 -9.70 4.25
N GLN A 37 -2.71 -8.51 4.85
CA GLN A 37 -3.15 -8.31 6.23
C GLN A 37 -2.31 -9.08 7.27
N HIS A 38 -1.02 -9.31 7.01
CA HIS A 38 -0.17 -10.03 7.95
C HIS A 38 0.02 -9.20 9.23
N PRO A 39 -0.01 -9.79 10.44
CA PRO A 39 0.11 -9.05 11.71
C PRO A 39 1.29 -8.07 11.79
N ARG A 40 2.47 -8.45 11.27
CA ARG A 40 3.63 -7.55 11.13
C ARG A 40 3.36 -6.31 10.26
N ASP A 41 2.70 -6.48 9.12
CA ASP A 41 2.34 -5.35 8.25
C ASP A 41 1.29 -4.46 8.97
N LEU A 42 0.33 -5.06 9.69
CA LEU A 42 -0.66 -4.32 10.49
C LEU A 42 -0.03 -3.59 11.68
N PHE A 43 1.01 -4.15 12.29
CA PHE A 43 1.75 -3.49 13.35
C PHE A 43 2.51 -2.27 12.82
N ASP A 44 3.17 -2.38 11.67
CA ASP A 44 3.80 -1.24 11.00
C ASP A 44 2.80 -0.10 10.74
N VAL A 45 1.59 -0.46 10.30
CA VAL A 45 0.48 0.48 10.10
C VAL A 45 -0.01 1.09 11.41
N MET A 46 -0.13 0.30 12.46
CA MET A 46 -0.48 0.77 13.80
C MET A 46 0.52 1.83 14.29
N GLN A 47 1.82 1.56 14.10
CA GLN A 47 2.89 2.51 14.43
C GLN A 47 2.79 3.79 13.59
N LEU A 48 2.55 3.67 12.28
CA LEU A 48 2.32 4.84 11.42
C LEU A 48 1.16 5.70 11.93
N LEU A 49 0.01 5.09 12.23
CA LEU A 49 -1.19 5.78 12.68
C LEU A 49 -1.02 6.46 14.05
N ALA A 50 -0.15 5.93 14.92
CA ALA A 50 0.21 6.54 16.19
C ALA A 50 1.19 7.72 16.05
N HIS A 51 2.01 7.73 14.99
CA HIS A 51 3.15 8.64 14.83
C HIS A 51 3.05 9.54 13.57
N GLY A 52 1.88 10.14 13.36
CA GLY A 52 1.67 11.14 12.30
C GLY A 52 0.63 10.74 11.24
N GLY A 53 0.29 9.46 11.16
CA GLY A 53 -0.75 8.97 10.27
C GLY A 53 -0.35 8.98 8.80
N ILE A 54 -1.34 8.74 7.94
CA ILE A 54 -1.16 8.69 6.49
C ILE A 54 -1.25 10.12 5.95
N THR A 55 -0.09 10.72 5.67
CA THR A 55 0.01 12.04 5.05
C THR A 55 -0.31 11.98 3.55
N ASP A 56 -0.51 13.13 2.91
CA ASP A 56 -0.69 13.22 1.45
C ASP A 56 0.49 12.61 0.69
N GLY A 57 1.73 12.82 1.14
CA GLY A 57 2.93 12.23 0.53
C GLY A 57 2.95 10.70 0.63
N ILE A 58 2.62 10.14 1.80
CA ILE A 58 2.52 8.69 2.00
C ILE A 58 1.38 8.10 1.15
N ARG A 59 0.23 8.78 1.10
CA ARG A 59 -0.91 8.36 0.26
C ARG A 59 -0.54 8.36 -1.23
N ARG A 60 0.15 9.40 -1.69
CA ARG A 60 0.61 9.51 -3.07
C ARG A 60 1.59 8.38 -3.43
N ALA A 61 2.53 8.07 -2.54
CA ALA A 61 3.41 6.91 -2.70
C ALA A 61 2.61 5.61 -2.71
N PHE A 62 1.65 5.41 -1.79
CA PHE A 62 0.75 4.26 -1.80
C PHE A 62 0.05 4.07 -3.15
N VAL A 63 -0.45 5.14 -3.77
CA VAL A 63 -1.07 5.09 -5.12
C VAL A 63 -0.08 4.58 -6.17
N VAL A 64 1.18 5.02 -6.13
CA VAL A 64 2.24 4.54 -7.04
C VAL A 64 2.57 3.07 -6.82
N TYR A 65 2.69 2.61 -5.57
CA TYR A 65 2.93 1.19 -5.26
C TYR A 65 1.71 0.31 -5.62
N LEU A 66 0.50 0.81 -5.40
CA LEU A 66 -0.75 0.13 -5.79
C LEU A 66 -0.85 0.00 -7.31
N ALA A 67 -0.51 1.07 -8.03
CA ALA A 67 -0.39 1.06 -9.48
C ALA A 67 0.70 0.08 -9.95
N SER A 68 1.74 -0.15 -9.17
CA SER A 68 2.81 -1.12 -9.47
C SER A 68 2.46 -2.57 -9.11
N HIS A 69 1.36 -2.79 -8.37
CA HIS A 69 0.98 -4.11 -7.88
C HIS A 69 0.38 -4.99 -8.99
N ASN A 70 0.67 -6.30 -8.97
CA ASN A 70 0.23 -7.26 -10.00
C ASN A 70 -1.27 -7.60 -9.93
N ARG A 71 -1.89 -7.48 -8.75
CA ARG A 71 -3.34 -7.73 -8.60
C ARG A 71 -4.18 -6.56 -9.13
N PRO A 72 -5.45 -6.82 -9.50
CA PRO A 72 -6.43 -5.77 -9.78
C PRO A 72 -6.47 -4.71 -8.68
N ILE A 73 -6.60 -3.45 -9.08
CA ILE A 73 -6.55 -2.30 -8.16
C ILE A 73 -7.70 -2.38 -7.15
N ASP A 74 -8.90 -2.74 -7.60
CA ASP A 74 -10.09 -2.82 -6.76
C ASP A 74 -9.99 -3.92 -5.71
N GLU A 75 -9.36 -5.06 -6.06
CA GLU A 75 -9.15 -6.17 -5.13
C GLU A 75 -8.18 -5.84 -4.00
N VAL A 76 -7.23 -4.93 -4.23
CA VAL A 76 -6.24 -4.51 -3.23
C VAL A 76 -6.77 -3.31 -2.44
N LEU A 77 -7.37 -2.32 -3.10
CA LEU A 77 -7.89 -1.11 -2.45
C LEU A 77 -9.17 -1.38 -1.63
N PHE A 78 -9.96 -2.37 -2.04
CA PHE A 78 -11.17 -2.81 -1.33
C PHE A 78 -11.05 -4.30 -0.95
N PRO A 79 -10.12 -4.64 -0.04
CA PRO A 79 -9.78 -6.02 0.23
C PRO A 79 -10.85 -6.69 1.11
N PRO A 80 -11.07 -8.01 0.97
CA PRO A 80 -11.84 -8.76 1.95
C PRO A 80 -11.06 -8.84 3.28
N LEU A 81 -11.76 -8.80 4.41
CA LEU A 81 -11.14 -8.93 5.72
C LEU A 81 -10.71 -10.38 5.96
N ARG A 82 -9.43 -10.59 6.29
CA ARG A 82 -8.88 -11.92 6.56
C ARG A 82 -8.91 -12.24 8.05
N ASP A 83 -9.11 -13.51 8.39
CA ASP A 83 -8.80 -14.02 9.72
C ASP A 83 -7.29 -14.18 9.84
N VAL A 84 -6.70 -13.42 10.75
CA VAL A 84 -5.24 -13.35 10.96
C VAL A 84 -4.83 -13.97 12.29
N ARG A 85 -5.76 -14.58 13.04
CA ARG A 85 -5.52 -15.12 14.39
C ARG A 85 -4.39 -16.13 14.40
N GLN A 86 -4.38 -17.09 13.48
CA GLN A 86 -3.32 -18.09 13.43
C GLN A 86 -1.94 -17.45 13.21
N ALA A 87 -1.83 -16.53 12.24
CA ALA A 87 -0.57 -15.84 11.95
C ALA A 87 -0.15 -14.92 13.10
N PHE A 88 -1.10 -14.37 13.86
CA PHE A 88 -0.83 -13.58 15.05
C PHE A 88 -0.16 -14.45 16.12
N GLU A 89 -0.78 -15.57 16.47
CA GLU A 89 -0.25 -16.50 17.48
C GLU A 89 1.12 -17.07 17.07
N SER A 90 1.29 -17.49 15.81
CA SER A 90 2.50 -18.20 15.40
C SER A 90 3.66 -17.29 14.99
N ASN A 91 3.37 -16.10 14.46
CA ASN A 91 4.36 -15.27 13.77
C ASN A 91 4.42 -13.82 14.28
N PHE A 92 3.76 -13.48 15.38
CA PHE A 92 3.76 -12.12 15.90
C PHE A 92 3.85 -12.03 17.42
N VAL A 93 3.19 -12.92 18.16
CA VAL A 93 3.33 -12.98 19.62
C VAL A 93 4.81 -13.09 20.00
N GLY A 94 5.27 -12.20 20.90
CA GLY A 94 6.66 -12.11 21.36
C GLY A 94 7.63 -11.38 20.42
N MET A 95 7.17 -10.83 19.29
CA MET A 95 8.04 -10.07 18.37
C MET A 95 8.26 -8.60 18.77
N THR A 96 7.33 -8.03 19.54
CA THR A 96 7.37 -6.62 19.94
C THR A 96 7.94 -6.49 21.36
N THR A 97 8.50 -5.32 21.69
CA THR A 97 9.00 -5.06 23.05
C THR A 97 7.86 -4.99 24.05
N GLU A 98 6.81 -4.25 23.70
CA GLU A 98 5.56 -4.20 24.45
C GLU A 98 4.56 -5.16 23.81
N PRO A 99 3.82 -5.96 24.59
CA PRO A 99 2.76 -6.81 24.06
C PRO A 99 1.71 -6.01 23.28
N VAL A 100 1.28 -6.54 22.14
CA VAL A 100 0.23 -5.94 21.32
C VAL A 100 -0.87 -6.97 21.13
N GLU A 101 -2.07 -6.60 21.54
CA GLU A 101 -3.27 -7.43 21.41
C GLU A 101 -3.74 -7.50 19.95
N LEU A 102 -4.30 -8.63 19.56
CA LEU A 102 -4.85 -8.84 18.22
C LEU A 102 -5.87 -7.76 17.85
N ASP A 103 -6.75 -7.39 18.78
CA ASP A 103 -7.80 -6.39 18.55
C ASP A 103 -7.23 -5.01 18.19
N ALA A 104 -6.04 -4.65 18.70
CA ALA A 104 -5.38 -3.41 18.34
C ALA A 104 -4.92 -3.43 16.87
N LEU A 105 -4.41 -4.57 16.39
CA LEU A 105 -4.03 -4.74 14.99
C LEU A 105 -5.25 -4.71 14.06
N LEU A 106 -6.36 -5.32 14.48
CA LEU A 106 -7.62 -5.29 13.73
C LEU A 106 -8.19 -3.86 13.66
N ALA A 107 -8.14 -3.11 14.75
CA ALA A 107 -8.54 -1.69 14.76
C ALA A 107 -7.65 -0.84 13.83
N ALA A 108 -6.33 -1.09 13.83
CA ALA A 108 -5.40 -0.41 12.92
C ALA A 108 -5.69 -0.75 11.44
N ARG A 109 -6.00 -2.01 11.13
CA ARG A 109 -6.43 -2.45 9.80
C ARG A 109 -7.65 -1.68 9.33
N ASP A 110 -8.70 -1.65 10.14
CA ASP A 110 -9.98 -1.05 9.76
C ASP A 110 -9.83 0.47 9.57
N ARG A 111 -9.04 1.12 10.43
CA ARG A 111 -8.70 2.55 10.29
C ARG A 111 -7.87 2.83 9.04
N MET A 112 -6.88 2.00 8.71
CA MET A 112 -6.08 2.12 7.49
C MET A 112 -6.96 2.04 6.25
N ILE A 113 -7.80 1.00 6.16
CA ILE A 113 -8.70 0.76 5.02
C ILE A 113 -9.59 1.99 4.81
N ALA A 114 -10.27 2.45 5.87
CA ALA A 114 -11.14 3.63 5.80
C ALA A 114 -10.38 4.89 5.39
N THR A 115 -9.20 5.13 5.99
CA THR A 115 -8.39 6.32 5.73
C THR A 115 -7.90 6.37 4.29
N LEU A 116 -7.44 5.25 3.73
CA LEU A 116 -7.00 5.19 2.34
C LEU A 116 -8.16 5.35 1.37
N GLN A 117 -9.27 4.64 1.56
CA GLN A 117 -10.43 4.68 0.66
C GLN A 117 -11.09 6.07 0.61
N GLN A 118 -11.16 6.75 1.76
CA GLN A 118 -11.75 8.08 1.86
C GLN A 118 -10.75 9.18 1.49
N GLY A 119 -9.47 8.95 1.74
CA GLY A 119 -8.41 9.95 1.58
C GLY A 119 -7.94 10.17 0.16
N LEU A 120 -8.23 9.27 -0.80
CA LEU A 120 -7.83 9.46 -2.20
C LEU A 120 -8.42 10.77 -2.77
N ASP A 121 -7.53 11.61 -3.29
CA ASP A 121 -7.92 12.86 -3.95
C ASP A 121 -8.45 12.61 -5.38
N ALA A 122 -8.98 13.66 -5.99
CA ALA A 122 -9.61 13.56 -7.32
C ALA A 122 -8.63 13.14 -8.42
N ASP A 123 -7.37 13.56 -8.34
CA ASP A 123 -6.35 13.22 -9.34
C ASP A 123 -5.87 11.78 -9.15
N GLU A 124 -5.70 11.34 -7.91
CA GLU A 124 -5.36 9.95 -7.57
C GLU A 124 -6.46 8.98 -8.03
N ARG A 125 -7.74 9.32 -7.79
CA ARG A 125 -8.88 8.53 -8.29
C ARG A 125 -8.89 8.47 -9.81
N ALA A 126 -8.77 9.62 -10.48
CA ALA A 126 -8.76 9.70 -11.94
C ALA A 126 -7.58 8.91 -12.54
N PHE A 127 -6.40 8.99 -11.92
CA PHE A 127 -5.24 8.21 -12.33
C PHE A 127 -5.50 6.71 -12.25
N LEU A 128 -5.99 6.20 -11.12
CA LEU A 128 -6.25 4.77 -10.93
C LEU A 128 -7.30 4.24 -11.93
N LEU A 129 -8.34 5.02 -12.22
CA LEU A 129 -9.34 4.68 -13.25
C LEU A 129 -8.72 4.63 -14.65
N SER A 130 -7.98 5.67 -15.04
CA SER A 130 -7.32 5.72 -16.34
C SER A 130 -6.30 4.59 -16.53
N LEU A 131 -5.61 4.19 -15.44
CA LEU A 131 -4.71 3.05 -15.43
C LEU A 131 -5.47 1.73 -15.61
N ALA A 132 -6.60 1.54 -14.91
CA ALA A 132 -7.44 0.35 -15.06
C ALA A 132 -7.94 0.19 -16.51
N ASP A 133 -8.22 1.31 -17.18
CA ASP A 133 -8.61 1.36 -18.59
C ASP A 133 -7.43 1.20 -19.58
N ALA A 134 -6.23 0.91 -19.07
CA ALA A 134 -4.99 0.78 -19.83
C ALA A 134 -4.60 2.04 -20.63
N ALA A 135 -5.09 3.21 -20.21
CA ALA A 135 -4.83 4.51 -20.80
C ALA A 135 -4.49 5.55 -19.72
N PRO A 136 -3.43 5.33 -18.92
CA PRO A 136 -3.10 6.16 -17.76
C PRO A 136 -2.88 7.64 -18.11
N ASP A 137 -3.56 8.53 -17.38
CA ASP A 137 -3.33 9.97 -17.42
C ASP A 137 -2.17 10.34 -16.48
N TRP A 138 -0.96 10.30 -17.01
CA TRP A 138 0.27 10.56 -16.25
C TRP A 138 0.32 11.93 -15.60
N LYS A 139 -0.42 12.93 -16.12
CA LYS A 139 -0.39 14.31 -15.59
C LYS A 139 -1.06 14.44 -14.23
N ARG A 140 -1.84 13.43 -13.81
CA ARG A 140 -2.55 13.39 -12.53
C ARG A 140 -1.62 13.10 -11.35
N ILE A 141 -0.51 12.43 -11.61
CA ILE A 141 0.47 12.07 -10.60
C ILE A 141 1.79 12.77 -10.92
N ASP A 142 2.21 13.70 -10.06
CA ASP A 142 3.45 14.45 -10.23
C ASP A 142 4.68 13.60 -9.87
N VAL A 143 4.91 12.55 -10.65
CA VAL A 143 6.08 11.66 -10.55
C VAL A 143 6.64 11.47 -11.95
N ALA A 144 7.68 12.25 -12.27
CA ALA A 144 8.21 12.39 -13.63
C ALA A 144 8.60 11.06 -14.30
N HIS A 145 9.07 10.08 -13.53
CA HIS A 145 9.53 8.79 -14.05
C HIS A 145 8.50 7.65 -13.90
N LEU A 146 7.26 7.95 -13.48
CA LEU A 146 6.23 6.94 -13.22
C LEU A 146 5.96 6.05 -14.44
N SER A 147 5.86 6.67 -15.62
CA SER A 147 5.65 5.94 -16.87
C SER A 147 6.83 5.06 -17.26
N ALA A 148 8.03 5.32 -16.77
CA ALA A 148 9.23 4.53 -17.07
C ALA A 148 9.47 3.38 -16.07
N MET A 149 8.69 3.31 -14.98
CA MET A 149 8.87 2.28 -13.96
C MET A 149 8.58 0.88 -14.52
N PRO A 150 9.49 -0.11 -14.33
CA PRO A 150 9.30 -1.46 -14.86
C PRO A 150 8.01 -2.15 -14.42
N ALA A 151 7.62 -1.98 -13.15
CA ALA A 151 6.41 -2.59 -12.61
C ALA A 151 5.13 -2.00 -13.24
N ILE A 152 5.10 -0.68 -13.46
CA ILE A 152 3.99 0.00 -14.14
C ILE A 152 3.89 -0.46 -15.60
N GLN A 153 5.03 -0.51 -16.31
CA GLN A 153 5.09 -1.02 -17.68
C GLN A 153 4.60 -2.46 -17.77
N TRP A 154 5.01 -3.31 -16.82
CA TRP A 154 4.54 -4.68 -16.74
C TRP A 154 3.03 -4.78 -16.54
N LYS A 155 2.46 -3.98 -15.62
CA LYS A 155 1.00 -3.94 -15.40
C LYS A 155 0.24 -3.51 -16.64
N LEU A 156 0.70 -2.47 -17.34
CA LEU A 156 0.09 -2.00 -18.58
C LEU A 156 0.10 -3.08 -19.66
N GLN A 157 1.23 -3.77 -19.84
CA GLN A 157 1.30 -4.89 -20.79
C GLN A 157 0.30 -6.00 -20.45
N ASN A 158 0.11 -6.32 -19.16
CA ASN A 158 -0.87 -7.31 -18.73
C ASN A 158 -2.31 -6.86 -18.98
N LEU A 159 -2.62 -5.58 -18.75
CA LEU A 159 -3.95 -5.02 -19.03
C LEU A 159 -4.25 -5.02 -20.54
N VAL A 160 -3.29 -4.63 -21.38
CA VAL A 160 -3.45 -4.68 -22.85
C VAL A 160 -3.66 -6.12 -23.33
N LYS A 161 -2.89 -7.08 -22.81
CA LYS A 161 -3.08 -8.51 -23.11
C LYS A 161 -4.46 -9.00 -22.66
N LEU A 162 -4.90 -8.61 -21.46
CA LEU A 162 -6.22 -8.97 -20.94
C LEU A 162 -7.34 -8.39 -21.80
N LYS A 163 -7.24 -7.12 -22.20
CA LYS A 163 -8.22 -6.45 -23.07
C LYS A 163 -8.36 -7.16 -24.42
N ALA A 164 -7.26 -7.64 -24.99
CA ALA A 164 -7.28 -8.40 -26.25
C ALA A 164 -7.81 -9.83 -26.08
N ALA A 165 -7.40 -10.54 -25.02
CA ALA A 165 -7.73 -11.95 -24.82
C ALA A 165 -9.13 -12.16 -24.20
N ASN A 166 -9.59 -11.25 -23.35
CA ASN A 166 -10.89 -11.32 -22.67
C ASN A 166 -11.44 -9.90 -22.37
N PRO A 167 -12.04 -9.23 -23.37
CA PRO A 167 -12.60 -7.90 -23.22
C PRO A 167 -13.65 -7.79 -22.10
N ALA A 168 -14.50 -8.81 -21.95
CA ALA A 168 -15.55 -8.80 -20.92
C ALA A 168 -14.96 -8.80 -19.50
N LYS A 169 -13.90 -9.58 -19.25
CA LYS A 169 -13.20 -9.56 -17.95
C LYS A 169 -12.49 -8.24 -17.71
N PHE A 170 -11.87 -7.66 -18.74
CA PHE A 170 -11.24 -6.35 -18.67
C PHE A 170 -12.25 -5.26 -18.27
N GLU A 171 -13.39 -5.19 -18.97
CA GLU A 171 -14.46 -4.23 -18.68
C GLU A 171 -15.05 -4.42 -17.29
N ALA A 172 -15.26 -5.67 -16.86
CA ALA A 172 -15.75 -5.97 -15.51
C ALA A 172 -14.80 -5.47 -14.43
N GLN A 173 -13.48 -5.61 -14.61
CA GLN A 173 -12.47 -5.12 -13.67
C GLN A 173 -12.45 -3.59 -13.59
N SER A 174 -12.45 -2.89 -14.73
CA SER A 174 -12.51 -1.42 -14.76
C SER A 174 -13.80 -0.91 -14.09
N LYS A 175 -14.94 -1.53 -14.40
CA LYS A 175 -16.22 -1.16 -13.82
C LYS A 175 -16.27 -1.40 -12.30
N ALA A 176 -15.75 -2.53 -11.83
CA ALA A 176 -15.71 -2.85 -10.39
C ALA A 176 -14.90 -1.83 -9.58
N LEU A 177 -13.83 -1.27 -10.17
CA LEU A 177 -13.09 -0.17 -9.56
C LEU A 177 -13.92 1.13 -9.57
N ALA A 178 -14.51 1.47 -10.71
CA ALA A 178 -15.29 2.70 -10.89
C ALA A 178 -16.53 2.78 -10.00
N GLU A 179 -17.16 1.65 -9.67
CA GLU A 179 -18.33 1.61 -8.77
C GLU A 179 -17.96 1.84 -7.30
N LYS A 180 -16.70 1.64 -6.92
CA LYS A 180 -16.21 1.75 -5.54
C LYS A 180 -15.45 3.05 -5.25
N LEU A 181 -14.90 3.70 -6.29
CA LEU A 181 -14.22 5.00 -6.22
C LEU A 181 -15.19 6.17 -6.39
#